data_AF-A0A7S3K337-F1
#
_entry.id   AF-A0A7S3K337-F1
#
_cell.length_a   1.000
_cell.length_b   1.000
_cell.length_c   1.000
_cell.angle_alpha   90.00
_cell.angle_beta   90.00
_cell.angle_gamma   90.00
#
_symmetry.space_group_name_H-M   'P 1'
#
loop_
_entity.id
_entity.type
_entity.pdbx_description
1 polymer ?
#
loop_
_entity_poly.entity_id
_entity_poly.type
_entity_poly.pdbx_seq_one_letter_code
_entity_poly.pdbx_strand_id
1 'polypeptide(L)'
;KMFIFILFYLLCKEVHAFQQVRKKSSFRVRRRAEPERVEVCLNKHCKKRGSQRILNLFEALIQENSRYTQVCKADMSHTEHGCFDECTMGPNVRLNGIPQTDQGRVINNVKTPQDVANLLGIKITEDWTLPCSSEK
;
A
#
# COMPACT_ATOMS: atom_id res chain seq x y z
N LYS A 1 68.30 -2.42 29.47
CA LYS A 1 66.97 -3.03 29.24
C LYS A 1 65.89 -1.94 29.19
N MET A 2 65.98 -1.01 28.24
CA MET A 2 64.97 0.07 28.10
C MET A 2 64.92 0.68 26.69
N PHE A 3 65.34 -0.07 25.66
CA PHE A 3 65.40 0.40 24.27
C PHE A 3 64.53 -0.38 23.29
N ILE A 4 63.82 -1.43 23.75
CA ILE A 4 63.01 -2.30 22.89
C ILE A 4 61.55 -1.84 22.81
N PHE A 5 61.06 -1.03 23.77
CA PHE A 5 59.66 -0.61 23.80
C PHE A 5 59.30 0.55 22.86
N ILE A 6 60.28 1.30 22.36
CA ILE A 6 60.03 2.47 21.49
C ILE A 6 59.89 2.04 20.02
N LEU A 7 60.51 0.94 19.60
CA LEU A 7 60.42 0.45 18.22
C LEU A 7 59.07 -0.20 17.89
N PHE A 8 58.32 -0.66 18.90
CA PHE A 8 57.00 -1.27 18.69
C PHE A 8 55.89 -0.22 18.49
N TYR A 9 56.07 0.99 19.02
CA TYR A 9 55.07 2.06 18.93
C TYR A 9 55.04 2.79 17.59
N LEU A 10 56.11 2.72 16.79
CA LEU A 10 56.20 3.43 15.50
C LEU A 10 55.71 2.63 14.29
N LEU A 11 55.57 1.31 14.38
CA LEU A 11 55.04 0.48 13.29
C LEU A 11 53.51 0.36 13.28
N CYS A 12 52.81 0.92 14.27
CA CYS A 12 51.36 0.73 14.42
C CYS A 12 50.50 1.77 13.67
N LYS A 13 51.09 2.74 12.93
CA LYS A 13 50.35 3.86 12.31
C LYS A 13 50.05 3.72 10.81
N GLU A 14 50.53 2.69 10.12
CA GLU A 14 50.47 2.63 8.64
C GLU A 14 49.51 1.59 8.05
N VAL A 15 48.61 0.98 8.84
CA VAL A 15 47.59 0.06 8.32
C VAL A 15 46.21 0.38 8.86
N HIS A 16 45.63 1.50 8.41
CA HIS A 16 44.17 1.69 8.43
C HIS A 16 43.71 2.24 7.07
N ALA A 17 44.08 1.52 6.03
CA ALA A 17 43.36 1.55 4.76
C ALA A 17 42.11 0.68 4.89
N PHE A 18 41.02 1.15 4.29
CA PHE A 18 39.90 0.34 3.84
C PHE A 18 39.03 -0.31 4.92
N GLN A 19 37.88 0.30 5.20
CA GLN A 19 36.62 -0.35 4.81
C GLN A 19 35.44 0.64 4.86
N GLN A 20 34.91 0.87 3.66
CA GLN A 20 33.56 1.37 3.44
C GLN A 20 32.56 0.44 4.10
N VAL A 21 31.67 0.96 4.96
CA VAL A 21 30.28 0.50 4.95
C VAL A 21 29.39 1.71 5.28
N ARG A 22 28.78 2.25 4.22
CA ARG A 22 27.60 3.10 4.32
C ARG A 22 26.59 2.39 5.23
N LYS A 23 26.29 2.97 6.39
CA LYS A 23 25.10 2.62 7.16
C LYS A 23 23.87 3.08 6.36
N LYS A 24 23.51 2.32 5.32
CA LYS A 24 22.16 2.35 4.78
C LYS A 24 21.30 1.80 5.90
N SER A 25 20.64 2.69 6.62
CA SER A 25 19.56 2.32 7.52
C SER A 25 18.66 1.38 6.74
N SER A 26 18.60 0.11 7.14
CA SER A 26 17.61 -0.80 6.61
C SER A 26 16.28 -0.30 7.16
N PHE A 27 15.68 0.65 6.45
CA PHE A 27 14.26 0.92 6.56
C PHE A 27 13.61 -0.34 6.02
N ARG A 28 13.43 -1.33 6.90
CA ARG A 28 12.60 -2.49 6.64
C ARG A 28 11.20 -1.91 6.50
N VAL A 29 10.85 -1.52 5.28
CA VAL A 29 9.46 -1.32 4.89
C VAL A 29 8.81 -2.66 5.23
N ARG A 30 8.08 -2.70 6.34
CA ARG A 30 7.16 -3.80 6.61
C ARG A 30 6.22 -3.78 5.41
N ARG A 31 6.43 -4.68 4.44
CA ARG A 31 5.45 -4.88 3.37
C ARG A 31 4.15 -5.18 4.11
N ARG A 32 3.18 -4.26 4.06
CA ARG A 32 1.83 -4.61 4.47
C ARG A 32 1.45 -5.81 3.60
N ALA A 33 0.98 -6.87 4.23
CA ALA A 33 0.43 -7.99 3.49
C ALA A 33 -0.65 -7.42 2.56
N GLU A 34 -0.59 -7.82 1.30
CA GLU A 34 -1.59 -7.45 0.31
C GLU A 34 -2.98 -7.87 0.83
N PRO A 35 -4.02 -7.02 0.68
CA PRO A 35 -5.36 -7.41 1.10
C PRO A 35 -5.85 -8.58 0.25
N GLU A 36 -6.40 -9.62 0.87
CA GLU A 36 -7.06 -10.73 0.16
C GLU A 36 -8.38 -10.28 -0.47
N ARG A 37 -9.03 -9.27 0.12
CA ARG A 37 -10.34 -8.78 -0.34
C ARG A 37 -10.46 -7.27 -0.22
N VAL A 38 -10.99 -6.66 -1.27
CA VAL A 38 -11.29 -5.22 -1.36
C VAL A 38 -12.77 -5.04 -1.68
N GLU A 39 -13.49 -4.30 -0.85
CA GLU A 39 -14.89 -3.99 -1.05
C GLU A 39 -15.10 -2.48 -1.20
N VAL A 40 -15.61 -2.04 -2.35
CA VAL A 40 -15.82 -0.62 -2.65
C VAL A 40 -17.30 -0.27 -2.53
N CYS A 41 -17.61 0.76 -1.74
CA CYS A 41 -18.99 1.24 -1.66
C CYS A 41 -19.43 1.90 -2.97
N LEU A 42 -20.48 1.38 -3.58
CA LEU A 42 -21.08 1.93 -4.81
C LEU A 42 -22.48 2.52 -4.56
N ASN A 43 -22.81 2.89 -3.32
CA ASN A 43 -24.05 3.57 -3.02
C ASN A 43 -24.00 5.04 -3.52
N LYS A 44 -25.17 5.69 -3.65
CA LYS A 44 -25.37 6.99 -4.32
C LYS A 44 -24.35 8.06 -3.92
N HIS A 45 -24.04 8.20 -2.63
CA HIS A 45 -23.09 9.19 -2.14
C HIS A 45 -21.64 8.88 -2.52
N CYS A 46 -21.20 7.62 -2.37
CA CYS A 46 -19.87 7.20 -2.79
C CYS A 46 -19.68 7.29 -4.31
N LYS A 47 -20.71 6.94 -5.10
CA LYS A 47 -20.68 7.09 -6.56
C LYS A 47 -20.48 8.54 -6.99
N LYS A 48 -21.20 9.48 -6.38
CA LYS A 48 -21.03 10.93 -6.62
C LYS A 48 -19.61 11.42 -6.31
N ARG A 49 -18.88 10.72 -5.45
CA ARG A 49 -17.49 11.02 -5.08
C ARG A 49 -16.46 10.22 -5.87
N GLY A 50 -16.89 9.48 -6.90
CA GLY A 50 -16.00 8.78 -7.81
C GLY A 50 -15.68 7.35 -7.40
N SER A 51 -16.44 6.71 -6.51
CA SER A 51 -16.15 5.32 -6.10
C SER A 51 -16.17 4.31 -7.25
N GLN A 52 -16.90 4.58 -8.34
CA GLN A 52 -16.84 3.77 -9.55
C GLN A 52 -15.44 3.80 -10.20
N ARG A 53 -14.84 4.99 -10.32
CA ARG A 53 -13.47 5.12 -10.81
C ARG A 53 -12.48 4.39 -9.91
N ILE A 54 -12.68 4.45 -8.59
CA ILE A 54 -11.82 3.74 -7.62
C ILE A 54 -11.94 2.23 -7.77
N LEU A 55 -13.15 1.69 -7.96
CA LEU A 55 -13.35 0.27 -8.25
C LEU A 55 -12.55 -0.14 -9.50
N ASN A 56 -12.69 0.60 -10.60
CA ASN A 56 -11.99 0.31 -11.84
C ASN A 56 -10.45 0.37 -11.67
N LEU A 57 -9.94 1.29 -10.84
CA LEU A 57 -8.51 1.35 -10.51
C LEU A 57 -8.03 0.11 -9.76
N PHE A 58 -8.80 -0.37 -8.77
CA PHE A 58 -8.47 -1.60 -8.07
C PHE A 58 -8.45 -2.80 -9.02
N GLU A 59 -9.46 -2.93 -9.88
CA GLU A 59 -9.56 -4.01 -10.85
C GLU A 59 -8.39 -4.01 -11.84
N ALA A 60 -8.05 -2.84 -12.41
CA ALA A 60 -6.93 -2.73 -13.34
C ALA A 60 -5.58 -3.06 -12.70
N LEU A 61 -5.31 -2.51 -11.50
CA LEU A 61 -4.03 -2.73 -10.83
C LEU A 61 -3.83 -4.18 -10.38
N ILE A 62 -4.91 -4.85 -9.99
CA ILE A 62 -4.86 -6.27 -9.63
C ILE A 62 -4.66 -7.12 -10.88
N GLN A 63 -5.36 -6.86 -11.99
CA GLN A 63 -5.13 -7.61 -13.24
C GLN A 63 -3.66 -7.58 -13.69
N GLU A 64 -2.96 -6.46 -13.49
CA GLU A 64 -1.55 -6.31 -13.84
C GLU A 64 -0.59 -6.96 -12.83
N ASN A 65 -0.92 -7.01 -11.53
CA ASN A 65 0.08 -7.25 -10.47
C ASN A 65 -0.29 -8.34 -9.45
N SER A 66 -1.53 -8.81 -9.40
CA SER A 66 -1.99 -9.76 -8.37
C SER A 66 -3.08 -10.71 -8.85
N ARG A 67 -2.98 -11.98 -8.46
CA ARG A 67 -3.96 -13.02 -8.80
C ARG A 67 -4.86 -13.42 -7.65
N TYR A 68 -4.60 -12.94 -6.43
CA TYR A 68 -5.23 -13.46 -5.22
C TYR A 68 -6.19 -12.47 -4.57
N THR A 69 -6.08 -11.19 -4.91
CA THR A 69 -6.94 -10.15 -4.35
C THR A 69 -8.29 -10.09 -5.06
N GLN A 70 -9.36 -10.30 -4.30
CA GLN A 70 -10.72 -10.17 -4.81
C GLN A 70 -11.22 -8.73 -4.66
N VAL A 71 -11.55 -8.06 -5.77
CA VAL A 71 -12.24 -6.76 -5.77
C VAL A 71 -13.72 -6.96 -5.96
N CYS A 72 -14.54 -6.35 -5.11
CA CYS A 72 -15.99 -6.45 -5.18
C CYS A 72 -16.66 -5.11 -4.87
N LYS A 73 -17.89 -4.97 -5.35
CA LYS A 73 -18.83 -4.01 -4.76
C LYS A 73 -19.12 -4.44 -3.31
N ALA A 74 -19.09 -3.49 -2.39
CA ALA A 74 -19.48 -3.74 -1.01
C ALA A 74 -20.97 -4.17 -0.93
N ASP A 75 -21.21 -5.31 -0.30
CA ASP A 75 -22.54 -5.75 0.10
C ASP A 75 -22.74 -5.42 1.58
N MET A 76 -23.53 -4.37 1.81
CA MET A 76 -23.88 -3.86 3.13
C MET A 76 -25.38 -3.98 3.39
N SER A 77 -26.04 -4.96 2.75
CA SER A 77 -27.49 -5.19 2.88
C SER A 77 -27.97 -5.45 4.31
N HIS A 78 -27.06 -5.78 5.24
CA HIS A 78 -27.36 -5.91 6.67
C HIS A 78 -27.52 -4.56 7.40
N THR A 79 -27.12 -3.45 6.79
CA THR A 79 -27.26 -2.08 7.34
C THR A 79 -28.56 -1.43 6.84
N GLU A 80 -29.10 -0.48 7.61
CA GLU A 80 -30.34 0.24 7.26
C GLU A 80 -30.25 0.92 5.89
N HIS A 81 -29.09 1.50 5.56
CA HIS A 81 -28.91 2.29 4.35
C HIS A 81 -28.14 1.57 3.24
N GLY A 82 -27.74 0.31 3.45
CA GLY A 82 -26.95 -0.42 2.47
C GLY A 82 -25.58 0.21 2.22
N CYS A 83 -24.93 0.76 3.25
CA CYS A 83 -23.62 1.42 3.13
C CYS A 83 -22.80 1.31 4.42
N PHE A 84 -21.57 1.81 4.39
CA PHE A 84 -20.71 1.86 5.57
C PHE A 84 -21.04 3.02 6.54
N ASP A 85 -22.13 3.75 6.30
CA ASP A 85 -22.58 4.96 7.03
C ASP A 85 -21.55 6.11 7.15
N GLU A 86 -20.37 5.96 6.54
CA GLU A 86 -19.29 6.96 6.47
C GLU A 86 -19.33 7.77 5.16
N CYS A 87 -20.53 7.93 4.57
CA CYS A 87 -20.72 8.53 3.25
C CYS A 87 -20.21 9.98 3.14
N THR A 88 -20.13 10.73 4.25
CA THR A 88 -19.58 12.09 4.31
C THR A 88 -18.07 12.13 4.04
N MET A 89 -17.38 11.00 4.18
CA MET A 89 -15.94 10.82 3.99
C MET A 89 -15.60 9.97 2.76
N GLY A 90 -16.60 9.58 1.96
CA GLY A 90 -16.39 8.70 0.81
C GLY A 90 -15.46 9.29 -0.27
N PRO A 91 -14.95 8.46 -1.21
CA PRO A 91 -15.25 7.04 -1.40
C PRO A 91 -14.79 6.16 -0.25
N ASN A 92 -15.65 5.22 0.17
CA ASN A 92 -15.36 4.27 1.25
C ASN A 92 -14.94 2.92 0.65
N VAL A 93 -13.83 2.37 1.15
CA VAL A 93 -13.25 1.10 0.72
C VAL A 93 -12.93 0.27 1.96
N ARG A 94 -13.42 -0.96 2.03
CA ARG A 94 -13.08 -1.89 3.10
C ARG A 94 -12.05 -2.91 2.63
N LEU A 95 -11.00 -3.10 3.44
CA LEU A 95 -9.97 -4.10 3.19
C LEU A 95 -10.11 -5.27 4.16
N ASN A 96 -10.05 -6.50 3.64
CA ASN A 96 -10.12 -7.75 4.40
C ASN A 96 -11.29 -7.81 5.38
N GLY A 97 -12.43 -7.24 4.98
CA GLY A 97 -13.67 -7.30 5.74
C GLY A 97 -14.38 -8.64 5.55
N ILE A 98 -15.25 -8.97 6.50
CA ILE A 98 -16.19 -10.09 6.36
C ILE A 98 -17.45 -9.54 5.67
N PRO A 99 -17.89 -10.11 4.53
CA PRO A 99 -19.11 -9.69 3.85
C PRO A 99 -20.31 -9.66 4.79
N GLN A 100 -21.23 -8.70 4.59
CA GLN A 100 -22.48 -8.59 5.37
C GLN A 100 -22.28 -8.47 6.89
N THR A 101 -21.13 -7.93 7.30
CA THR A 101 -20.86 -7.56 8.70
C THR A 101 -20.33 -6.13 8.76
N ASP A 102 -20.16 -5.58 9.96
CA ASP A 102 -19.43 -4.32 10.18
C ASP A 102 -17.93 -4.53 10.46
N GLN A 103 -17.46 -5.78 10.35
CA GLN A 103 -16.07 -6.11 10.61
C GLN A 103 -15.17 -5.69 9.45
N GLY A 104 -13.95 -5.30 9.79
CA GLY A 104 -12.92 -4.88 8.85
C GLY A 104 -12.70 -3.37 8.85
N ARG A 105 -11.54 -2.97 8.35
CA ARG A 105 -11.15 -1.56 8.34
C ARG A 105 -11.71 -0.87 7.11
N VAL A 106 -12.54 0.16 7.31
CA VAL A 106 -12.96 1.09 6.27
C VAL A 106 -11.89 2.17 6.09
N ILE A 107 -11.54 2.42 4.84
CA ILE A 107 -10.59 3.43 4.39
C ILE A 107 -11.36 4.43 3.54
N ASN A 108 -11.16 5.70 3.86
CA ASN A 108 -11.88 6.82 3.28
C ASN A 108 -10.95 7.65 2.39
N ASN A 109 -11.53 8.48 1.53
CA ASN A 109 -10.81 9.44 0.68
C ASN A 109 -9.76 8.82 -0.26
N VAL A 110 -9.94 7.57 -0.71
CA VAL A 110 -9.11 6.99 -1.77
C VAL A 110 -9.43 7.72 -3.08
N LYS A 111 -8.42 8.36 -3.72
CA LYS A 111 -8.64 9.25 -4.88
C LYS A 111 -7.75 8.95 -6.06
N THR A 112 -6.52 8.53 -5.82
CA THR A 112 -5.49 8.42 -6.85
C THR A 112 -5.08 6.97 -7.12
N PRO A 113 -4.51 6.67 -8.30
CA PRO A 113 -3.89 5.37 -8.55
C PRO A 113 -2.83 5.01 -7.51
N GLN A 114 -2.06 6.01 -7.05
CA GLN A 114 -1.03 5.81 -6.03
C GLN A 114 -1.64 5.39 -4.69
N ASP A 115 -2.78 5.96 -4.29
CA ASP A 115 -3.49 5.54 -3.08
C ASP A 115 -3.88 4.07 -3.18
N VAL A 116 -4.46 3.66 -4.31
CA VAL A 116 -4.88 2.28 -4.57
C VAL A 116 -3.67 1.34 -4.54
N ALA A 117 -2.58 1.68 -5.25
CA ALA A 117 -1.35 0.90 -5.25
C ALA A 117 -0.75 0.75 -3.84
N ASN A 118 -0.78 1.82 -3.03
CA ASN A 118 -0.33 1.78 -1.63
C ASN A 118 -1.17 0.84 -0.77
N LEU A 119 -2.49 0.79 -1.01
CA LEU A 119 -3.39 -0.13 -0.30
C LEU A 119 -3.17 -1.58 -0.70
N LEU A 120 -2.82 -1.84 -1.96
CA LEU A 120 -2.48 -3.15 -2.48
C LEU A 120 -1.02 -3.56 -2.20
N GLY A 121 -0.17 -2.64 -1.75
CA GLY A 121 1.26 -2.91 -1.58
C GLY A 121 2.03 -3.05 -2.91
N ILE A 122 1.45 -2.56 -4.01
CA ILE A 122 2.03 -2.57 -5.35
C ILE A 122 2.84 -1.28 -5.57
N LYS A 123 3.90 -1.37 -6.39
CA LYS A 123 4.63 -0.19 -6.86
C LYS A 123 4.17 0.13 -8.28
N ILE A 124 3.70 1.36 -8.48
CA ILE A 124 3.38 1.90 -9.81
C ILE A 124 4.32 3.06 -10.12
N THR A 125 4.47 3.37 -11.40
CA THR A 125 5.20 4.55 -11.87
C THR A 125 4.31 5.79 -11.83
N GLU A 126 4.89 6.99 -11.76
CA GLU A 126 4.13 8.24 -11.64
C GLU A 126 3.28 8.56 -12.88
N ASP A 127 3.64 8.01 -14.03
CA ASP A 127 2.95 8.12 -15.32
C ASP A 127 1.88 7.03 -15.53
N TRP A 128 1.68 6.13 -14.56
CA TRP A 128 0.67 5.09 -14.69
C TRP A 128 -0.72 5.73 -14.79
N THR A 129 -1.45 5.37 -15.83
CA THR A 129 -2.83 5.81 -16.06
C THR A 129 -3.73 4.61 -16.19
N LEU A 130 -4.98 4.78 -15.76
CA LEU A 130 -5.98 3.73 -15.92
C LEU A 130 -6.07 3.40 -17.43
N PRO A 131 -5.77 2.16 -17.86
CA PRO A 131 -5.96 1.78 -19.25
C PRO A 131 -7.42 2.06 -19.59
N CYS A 132 -7.65 2.82 -20.66
CA CYS A 132 -8.99 3.20 -21.08
C CYS A 132 -9.80 1.92 -21.25
N SER A 133 -10.68 1.61 -20.30
CA SER A 133 -11.54 0.44 -20.36
C SER A 133 -12.47 0.71 -21.52
N SER A 134 -12.21 0.10 -22.68
CA SER A 134 -13.10 0.12 -23.83
C SER A 134 -14.48 -0.28 -23.33
N GLU A 135 -15.38 0.71 -23.23
CA GLU A 135 -16.77 0.51 -22.82
C GLU A 135 -17.38 -0.56 -23.72
N LYS A 136 -17.95 -1.60 -23.10
CA LYS A 136 -18.94 -2.48 -23.72
C LYS A 136 -20.28 -2.18 -23.08
#